data_AF-A0A4R4XBQ2-F1
#
_entry.id   AF-A0A4R4XBQ2-F1
#
_cell.length_a   1.000
_cell.length_b   1.000
_cell.length_c   1.000
_cell.angle_alpha   90.00
_cell.angle_beta   90.00
_cell.angle_gamma   90.00
#
_symmetry.space_group_name_H-M   'P 1'
#
loop_
_entity.id
_entity.type
_entity.pdbx_description
1 polymer ?
#
loop_
_entity_poly.entity_id
_entity_poly.type
_entity_poly.pdbx_seq_one_letter_code
_entity_poly.pdbx_strand_id
1 'polypeptide(L)'
;MSNSDGRAASALERLVSDLGDLVAAGHRPDDPVQLGALMTLAVRLYAAGSENPYGPAALAELKLTPTEACTAAAALLHAQSLTPFEFSVWFSNSRVDAARRQGQDGQEQR
;
A
#
# COMPACT_ATOMS: atom_id res chain seq x y z
N MET A 1 18.55 20.11 -8.14
CA MET A 1 17.74 19.89 -6.92
C MET A 1 17.78 18.43 -6.42
N SER A 2 18.82 17.63 -6.71
CA SER A 2 18.80 16.15 -6.49
C SER A 2 19.32 15.61 -5.15
N ASN A 3 19.65 16.45 -4.16
CA ASN A 3 20.28 15.99 -2.90
C ASN A 3 19.28 15.75 -1.73
N SER A 4 18.02 16.12 -1.94
CA SER A 4 16.91 15.94 -0.98
C SER A 4 16.33 14.54 -1.08
N ASP A 5 16.00 14.14 -2.31
CA ASP A 5 15.23 12.92 -2.58
C ASP A 5 16.04 11.66 -2.27
N GLY A 6 17.35 11.68 -2.55
CA GLY A 6 18.25 10.61 -2.16
C GLY A 6 18.38 10.44 -0.64
N ARG A 7 18.32 11.53 0.14
CA ARG A 7 18.35 11.44 1.61
C ARG A 7 17.05 10.87 2.18
N ALA A 8 15.92 11.24 1.60
CA ALA A 8 14.62 10.72 1.98
C ALA A 8 14.50 9.22 1.67
N ALA A 9 14.93 8.78 0.47
CA ALA A 9 14.94 7.38 0.09
C ALA A 9 15.81 6.54 1.03
N SER A 10 17.06 6.95 1.30
CA SER A 10 17.92 6.22 2.23
C SER A 10 17.44 6.24 3.67
N ALA A 11 16.65 7.23 4.10
CA ALA A 11 16.04 7.25 5.42
C ALA A 11 14.87 6.26 5.49
N LEU A 12 14.06 6.16 4.43
CA LEU A 12 12.98 5.18 4.32
C LEU A 12 13.52 3.76 4.33
N GLU A 13 14.58 3.47 3.56
CA GLU A 13 15.24 2.16 3.55
C GLU A 13 15.71 1.74 4.94
N ARG A 14 16.34 2.65 5.69
CA ARG A 14 16.76 2.41 7.08
C ARG A 14 15.57 2.12 7.99
N LEU A 15 14.52 2.93 7.93
CA LEU A 15 13.31 2.73 8.73
C LEU A 15 12.65 1.37 8.45
N VAL A 16 12.59 0.94 7.19
CA VAL A 16 12.04 -0.37 6.80
C VAL A 16 12.91 -1.51 7.34
N SER A 17 14.24 -1.37 7.27
CA SER A 17 15.18 -2.35 7.83
C SER A 17 15.00 -2.47 9.34
N ASP A 18 15.02 -1.35 10.06
CA ASP A 18 14.89 -1.32 11.52
C ASP A 18 13.55 -1.94 11.98
N LEU A 19 12.47 -1.64 11.26
CA LEU A 19 11.16 -2.23 11.52
C LEU A 19 11.16 -3.75 11.27
N GLY A 20 11.83 -4.21 10.21
CA GLY A 20 12.00 -5.63 9.90
C GLY A 20 12.72 -6.39 11.02
N ASP A 21 13.80 -5.80 11.55
CA ASP A 21 14.58 -6.39 12.65
C ASP A 21 13.75 -6.46 13.95
N LEU A 22 12.97 -5.42 14.26
CA LEU A 22 12.06 -5.42 15.41
C LEU A 22 11.00 -6.53 15.31
N VAL A 23 10.38 -6.69 14.13
CA VAL A 23 9.40 -7.75 13.88
C VAL A 23 10.03 -9.13 14.01
N ALA A 24 11.22 -9.34 13.44
CA ALA A 24 11.96 -10.59 13.54
C ALA A 24 12.36 -10.93 14.99
N ALA A 25 12.69 -9.91 15.79
CA ALA A 25 12.95 -10.02 17.23
C ALA A 25 11.66 -10.22 18.06
N GLY A 26 10.48 -10.26 17.44
CA GLY A 26 9.19 -10.44 18.11
C GLY A 26 8.73 -9.22 18.91
N HIS A 27 9.38 -8.06 18.74
CA HIS A 27 8.92 -6.83 19.37
C HIS A 27 7.61 -6.39 18.70
N ARG A 28 6.64 -6.02 19.53
CA ARG A 28 5.34 -5.52 19.09
C ARG A 28 5.12 -4.16 19.75
N PRO A 29 4.46 -3.20 19.08
CA PRO A 29 4.04 -1.99 19.73
C PRO A 29 3.18 -2.32 20.96
N ASP A 30 3.52 -1.72 22.11
CA ASP A 30 2.75 -1.92 23.35
C ASP A 30 1.39 -1.22 23.32
N ASP A 31 1.22 -0.26 22.41
CA ASP A 31 0.03 0.59 22.27
C ASP A 31 -0.64 0.41 20.89
N PRO A 32 -1.93 0.03 20.84
CA PRO A 32 -2.71 -0.04 19.61
C PRO A 32 -2.71 1.25 18.78
N VAL A 33 -2.56 2.43 19.40
CA VAL A 33 -2.50 3.71 18.69
C VAL A 33 -1.26 3.79 17.79
N GLN A 34 -0.12 3.28 18.26
CA GLN A 34 1.13 3.27 17.49
C GLN A 34 1.01 2.32 16.29
N LEU A 35 0.38 1.17 16.48
CA LEU A 35 0.12 0.20 15.41
C LEU A 35 -0.79 0.81 14.32
N GLY A 36 -1.85 1.52 14.73
CA GLY A 36 -2.74 2.22 13.81
C GLY A 36 -2.04 3.33 13.02
N ALA A 37 -1.16 4.10 13.67
CA ALA A 37 -0.38 5.14 13.01
C ALA A 37 0.60 4.56 11.97
N LEU A 38 1.29 3.48 12.32
CA LEU A 38 2.21 2.78 11.41
C LEU A 38 1.48 2.26 10.17
N MET A 39 0.36 1.57 10.38
CA MET A 39 -0.47 1.05 9.28
C MET A 39 -0.99 2.19 8.38
N THR A 40 -1.42 3.31 8.98
CA THR A 40 -1.91 4.48 8.23
C THR A 40 -0.81 5.07 7.34
N LEU A 41 0.40 5.22 7.85
CA LEU A 41 1.53 5.75 7.08
C LEU A 41 1.94 4.80 5.95
N ALA A 42 2.01 3.50 6.21
CA ALA A 42 2.33 2.49 5.21
C ALA A 42 1.33 2.50 4.05
N VAL A 43 0.02 2.52 4.36
CA VAL A 43 -1.04 2.56 3.32
C VAL A 43 -0.99 3.85 2.51
N ARG A 44 -0.79 5.01 3.16
CA ARG A 44 -0.65 6.30 2.45
C ARG A 44 0.57 6.33 1.54
N LEU A 45 1.70 5.81 2.02
CA LEU A 45 2.92 5.74 1.23
C LEU A 45 2.74 4.80 0.03
N TYR A 46 2.13 3.64 0.23
CA TYR A 46 1.82 2.70 -0.85
C TYR A 46 0.90 3.33 -1.91
N ALA A 47 -0.17 4.00 -1.47
CA ALA A 47 -1.11 4.67 -2.38
C ALA A 47 -0.48 5.84 -3.16
N ALA A 48 0.47 6.56 -2.56
CA ALA A 48 1.15 7.70 -3.19
C ALA A 48 2.30 7.28 -4.12
N GLY A 49 3.01 6.19 -3.78
CA GLY A 49 4.22 5.74 -4.48
C GLY A 49 3.95 4.99 -5.79
N SER A 50 2.70 4.67 -6.08
CA SER A 50 2.34 3.88 -7.26
C SER A 50 1.57 4.70 -8.28
N GLU A 51 2.16 4.92 -9.45
CA GLU A 51 1.41 5.39 -10.63
C GLU A 51 0.32 4.39 -11.03
N ASN A 52 0.54 3.10 -10.75
CA ASN A 52 -0.44 2.03 -10.78
C ASN A 52 -0.25 1.05 -9.59
N PRO A 53 -0.96 1.23 -8.46
CA PRO A 53 -0.83 0.40 -7.24
C PRO A 53 -1.18 -1.07 -7.45
N TYR A 54 -1.89 -1.35 -8.54
CA TYR A 54 -2.36 -2.67 -8.92
C TYR A 54 -1.55 -3.24 -10.09
N GLY A 55 -0.46 -2.57 -10.47
CA GLY A 55 0.46 -3.04 -11.50
C GLY A 55 1.17 -4.32 -11.06
N PRO A 56 1.44 -5.27 -11.98
CA PRO A 56 2.09 -6.54 -11.65
C PRO A 56 3.43 -6.38 -10.93
N ALA A 57 4.21 -5.35 -11.27
CA ALA A 57 5.50 -5.08 -10.65
C ALA A 57 5.38 -4.66 -9.17
N ALA A 58 4.42 -3.79 -8.83
CA ALA A 58 4.18 -3.37 -7.45
C ALA A 58 3.65 -4.53 -6.59
N LEU A 59 2.79 -5.37 -7.17
CA LEU A 59 2.21 -6.52 -6.48
C LEU A 59 3.22 -7.66 -6.27
N ALA A 60 4.19 -7.84 -7.18
CA ALA A 60 5.21 -8.89 -7.07
C ALA A 60 6.14 -8.70 -5.86
N GLU A 61 6.34 -7.47 -5.41
CA GLU A 61 7.21 -7.15 -4.27
C GLU A 61 6.51 -7.30 -2.91
N LEU A 62 5.18 -7.51 -2.88
CA LEU A 62 4.43 -7.74 -1.65
C LEU A 62 4.66 -9.17 -1.14
N LYS A 63 5.57 -9.31 -0.18
CA LYS A 63 5.89 -10.57 0.49
C LYS A 63 4.97 -10.82 1.69
N LEU A 64 3.67 -10.96 1.42
CA LEU A 64 2.65 -11.28 2.44
C LEU A 64 2.12 -12.70 2.24
N THR A 65 1.90 -13.41 3.34
CA THR A 65 1.10 -14.63 3.34
C THR A 65 -0.38 -14.30 3.08
N PRO A 66 -1.18 -15.26 2.59
CA PRO A 66 -2.62 -15.05 2.41
C PRO A 66 -3.33 -14.59 3.69
N THR A 67 -2.92 -15.12 4.86
CA THR A 67 -3.51 -14.76 6.15
C THR A 67 -3.21 -13.32 6.54
N GLU A 68 -1.97 -12.85 6.35
CA GLU A 68 -1.59 -11.47 6.64
C GLU A 68 -2.34 -10.49 5.74
N ALA A 69 -2.44 -10.80 4.44
CA ALA A 69 -3.19 -10.00 3.48
C ALA A 69 -4.67 -9.89 3.86
N CYS A 70 -5.34 -11.01 4.17
CA CYS A 70 -6.74 -11.02 4.60
C CYS A 70 -6.95 -10.29 5.94
N THR A 71 -6.03 -10.44 6.89
CA THR A 71 -6.11 -9.76 8.19
C THR A 71 -6.02 -8.24 8.02
N ALA A 72 -5.04 -7.76 7.24
CA ALA A 72 -4.89 -6.35 6.91
C ALA A 72 -6.14 -5.81 6.18
N ALA A 73 -6.63 -6.52 5.17
CA ALA A 73 -7.82 -6.12 4.43
C ALA A 73 -9.06 -6.02 5.32
N ALA A 74 -9.32 -7.03 6.15
CA ALA A 74 -10.46 -7.04 7.07
C ALA A 74 -10.38 -5.88 8.08
N ALA A 75 -9.21 -5.62 8.65
CA ALA A 75 -9.00 -4.52 9.58
C ALA A 75 -9.25 -3.16 8.93
N LEU A 76 -8.74 -2.95 7.71
CA LEU A 76 -8.93 -1.70 6.95
C LEU A 76 -10.40 -1.48 6.57
N LEU A 77 -11.10 -2.53 6.10
CA LEU A 77 -12.52 -2.45 5.79
C LEU A 77 -13.35 -2.11 7.03
N HIS A 78 -13.08 -2.80 8.14
CA HIS A 78 -13.77 -2.57 9.39
C HIS A 78 -13.54 -1.14 9.91
N ALA A 79 -12.32 -0.62 9.81
CA ALA A 79 -11.99 0.75 10.21
C ALA A 79 -12.75 1.82 9.43
N GLN A 80 -13.18 1.52 8.20
CA GLN A 80 -13.99 2.41 7.37
C GLN A 80 -15.49 2.12 7.47
N SER A 81 -15.90 1.18 8.33
CA SER A 81 -17.28 0.66 8.38
C SER A 81 -17.77 0.18 7.01
N LEU A 82 -16.86 -0.28 6.14
CA LEU A 82 -17.18 -0.78 4.82
C LEU A 82 -17.49 -2.27 4.89
N THR A 83 -18.63 -2.65 4.35
CA THR A 83 -18.97 -4.04 4.11
C THR A 83 -18.15 -4.60 2.95
N PRO A 84 -17.92 -5.92 2.88
CA PRO A 84 -17.29 -6.55 1.73
C PRO A 84 -18.00 -6.25 0.40
N PHE A 85 -19.31 -6.02 0.44
CA PHE A 85 -20.10 -5.66 -0.74
C PHE A 85 -19.78 -4.24 -1.24
N GLU A 86 -19.76 -3.25 -0.35
CA GLU A 86 -19.41 -1.87 -0.71
C GLU A 86 -17.99 -1.78 -1.27
N PHE A 87 -17.06 -2.56 -0.70
CA PHE A 87 -15.71 -2.70 -1.24
C PHE A 87 -15.70 -3.28 -2.66
N SER A 88 -16.48 -4.33 -2.92
CA SER A 88 -16.59 -4.95 -4.24
C SER A 88 -17.08 -3.97 -5.31
N VAL A 89 -18.07 -3.13 -4.98
CA VAL A 89 -18.60 -2.09 -5.88
C VAL A 89 -17.51 -1.06 -6.20
N TRP A 90 -16.83 -0.54 -5.17
CA TRP A 90 -15.74 0.42 -5.36
C TRP A 90 -14.60 -0.15 -6.21
N PHE A 91 -14.18 -1.39 -5.94
CA PHE A 91 -13.08 -2.04 -6.63
C PHE A 91 -13.39 -2.26 -8.12
N SER A 92 -14.63 -2.67 -8.43
CA SER A 92 -15.09 -2.87 -9.80
C SER A 92 -15.02 -1.59 -10.61
N ASN A 93 -15.42 -0.46 -10.03
CA ASN A 93 -15.34 0.86 -10.68
C ASN A 93 -13.89 1.32 -10.88
N SER A 94 -13.03 1.09 -9.87
CA SER A 94 -11.62 1.49 -9.92
C SER A 94 -10.84 0.78 -11.04
N ARG A 95 -11.17 -0.48 -11.35
CA ARG A 95 -10.57 -1.22 -12.49
C ARG A 95 -11.04 -0.69 -13.85
N VAL A 96 -12.32 -0.32 -13.96
CA VAL A 96 -12.86 0.27 -15.19
C VAL A 96 -12.18 1.61 -15.49
N ASP A 97 -11.95 2.43 -14.47
CA ASP A 97 -11.27 3.72 -14.61
C ASP A 97 -9.78 3.58 -14.94
N ALA A 98 -9.11 2.57 -14.40
CA ALA A 98 -7.73 2.25 -14.77
C ALA A 98 -7.62 1.76 -16.23
N ALA A 99 -8.53 0.90 -16.68
CA ALA A 99 -8.56 0.39 -18.06
C ALA A 99 -8.86 1.49 -19.10
N ARG A 100 -9.75 2.44 -18.77
CA ARG A 100 -10.06 3.59 -19.64
C ARG A 100 -8.87 4.52 -19.84
N ARG A 101 -8.10 4.79 -18.77
CA ARG A 101 -6.88 5.62 -18.86
C ARG A 101 -5.83 4.98 -19.76
N GLN A 102 -5.59 3.68 -19.61
CA GLN A 102 -4.65 2.94 -20.49
C GLN A 102 -5.07 2.92 -21.97
N GLY A 103 -6.38 2.99 -22.27
CA GLY A 103 -6.89 3.06 -23.64
C GLY A 103 -6.74 4.44 -24.30
N GLN A 104 -6.73 5.51 -23.51
CA GLN A 104 -6.57 6.89 -24.02
C GLN A 104 -5.10 7.19 -24.35
N ASP A 105 -4.16 6.75 -23.53
CA ASP A 105 -2.71 6.93 -23.79
C ASP A 105 -2.23 6.19 -25.05
N GLY A 106 -2.93 5.11 -25.45
CA GLY A 106 -2.67 4.36 -26.68
C GLY A 106 -3.28 4.97 -27.96
N GLN A 107 -4.16 5.96 -27.85
CA GLN A 107 -4.78 6.65 -29.00
C GLN A 107 -4.09 7.96 -29.39
N GLU A 108 -3.36 8.62 -28.49
CA GLU A 108 -2.59 9.84 -28.82
C GLU A 108 -1.26 9.57 -29.55
N GLN A 109 -0.86 8.30 -29.69
CA GLN A 109 0.39 7.90 -30.38
C GLN A 109 0.18 7.33 -31.79
N ARG A 110 -0.99 7.54 -32.41
CA ARG A 110 -1.28 7.08 -33.79
C ARG A 110 -1.55 8.21 -34.77
#